data_AF-A0A357F3Y7-F1
#
_entry.id   AF-A0A357F3Y7-F1
#
_cell.length_a   1.000
_cell.length_b   1.000
_cell.length_c   1.000
_cell.angle_alpha   90.00
_cell.angle_beta   90.00
_cell.angle_gamma   90.00
#
_symmetry.space_group_name_H-M   'P 1'
#
loop_
_entity.id
_entity.type
_entity.pdbx_description
1 polymer ?
#
loop_
_entity_poly.entity_id
_entity_poly.type
_entity_poly.pdbx_seq_one_letter_code
_entity_poly.pdbx_strand_id
1 'polypeptide(L)' 'MLNFAMDTVRDAGRILLEKFGRIEKITKKGDINLVTEADLASEKAIVERIRSHYPRHS' A
#
# COMPACT_ATOMS: atom_id res chain seq x y z
N MET A 1 -2.12 -3.17 19.13
CA MET A 1 -2.79 -2.73 17.88
C MET A 1 -2.27 -1.39 17.37
N LEU A 2 -2.23 -0.31 18.18
CA LEU A 2 -1.80 1.02 17.70
C LEU A 2 -0.37 1.05 17.13
N ASN A 3 0.62 0.48 17.85
CA ASN A 3 2.00 0.44 17.36
C ASN A 3 2.13 -0.35 16.06
N PHE A 4 1.48 -1.52 15.97
CA PHE A 4 1.41 -2.31 14.74
C PHE A 4 0.85 -1.49 13.57
N ALA A 5 -0.25 -0.76 13.78
CA ALA A 5 -0.85 0.08 12.75
C ALA A 5 0.11 1.19 12.33
N MET A 6 0.71 1.90 13.29
CA MET A 6 1.68 2.97 13.06
C MET A 6 2.90 2.49 12.25
N ASP A 7 3.44 1.33 12.58
CA ASP A 7 4.60 0.78 11.86
C ASP A 7 4.21 0.33 10.45
N THR A 8 3.04 -0.30 10.32
CA THR A 8 2.52 -0.75 9.01
C THR A 8 2.28 0.44 8.07
N VAL A 9 1.68 1.54 8.55
CA VAL A 9 1.44 2.71 7.69
C VAL A 9 2.70 3.51 7.40
N ARG A 10 3.72 3.49 8.28
CA ARG A 10 5.02 4.10 8.01
C ARG A 10 5.76 3.38 6.88
N ASP A 11 5.76 2.05 6.90
CA ASP A 11 6.40 1.26 5.85
C ASP A 11 5.68 1.43 4.50
N ALA A 12 4.34 1.43 4.51
CA ALA A 12 3.54 1.75 3.33
C ALA A 12 3.83 3.16 2.79
N GLY A 13 3.94 4.16 3.68
CA GLY A 13 4.30 5.52 3.32
C GLY A 13 5.68 5.64 2.66
N ARG A 14 6.67 4.83 3.10
CA ARG A 14 7.99 4.77 2.44
C ARG A 14 7.88 4.29 1.00
N ILE A 15 7.08 3.24 0.74
CA ILE A 15 6.86 2.72 -0.61
C ILE A 15 6.26 3.80 -1.53
N LEU A 16 5.31 4.58 -1.03
CA LEU A 16 4.74 5.70 -1.78
C LEU A 16 5.81 6.76 -2.10
N LEU A 17 6.65 7.12 -1.12
CA LEU A 17 7.71 8.12 -1.29
C LEU A 17 8.81 7.67 -2.26
N GLU A 18 9.18 6.39 -2.26
CA GLU A 18 10.16 5.84 -3.21
C GLU A 18 9.74 5.99 -4.67
N LYS A 19 8.42 5.99 -4.90
CA LYS A 19 7.80 6.08 -6.24
C LYS A 19 7.30 7.49 -6.56
N PHE A 20 7.33 8.41 -5.60
CA PHE A 20 6.87 9.78 -5.80
C PHE A 20 7.71 10.49 -6.87
N GLY A 21 7.04 11.07 -7.88
CA GLY A 21 7.70 11.71 -9.02
C GLY A 21 8.38 10.75 -10.00
N ARG A 22 8.27 9.43 -9.81
CA ARG A 22 8.86 8.38 -10.65
C ARG A 22 7.84 7.33 -11.07
N ILE A 23 6.59 7.73 -11.26
CA ILE A 23 5.53 6.80 -11.63
C ILE A 23 5.70 6.44 -13.10
N GLU A 24 6.10 5.20 -13.35
CA GLU A 24 6.33 4.68 -14.71
C GLU A 24 5.03 4.17 -15.34
N LYS A 25 4.10 3.68 -14.52
CA LYS A 25 2.84 3.12 -14.97
C LYS A 25 1.64 3.65 -14.19
N ILE A 26 0.77 4.34 -14.93
CA ILE A 26 -0.56 4.75 -14.47
C ILE A 26 -1.58 3.76 -15.02
N THR A 27 -2.37 3.15 -14.16
CA THR A 27 -3.49 2.28 -14.52
C THR A 27 -4.82 2.98 -14.18
N LYS A 28 -5.88 2.74 -14.96
CA LYS A 28 -7.23 3.21 -14.63
C LYS A 28 -8.08 2.06 -14.14
N LYS A 29 -8.76 2.24 -13.01
CA LYS A 29 -9.82 1.36 -12.51
C LYS A 29 -11.19 2.01 -12.76
N GLY A 30 -11.74 1.80 -13.95
CA GLY A 30 -12.95 2.51 -14.43
C GLY A 30 -12.62 3.90 -15.00
N ASP A 31 -13.64 4.69 -15.32
CA ASP A 31 -13.45 5.90 -16.15
C ASP A 31 -12.59 6.99 -15.49
N ILE A 32 -12.62 7.06 -14.15
CA ILE A 32 -12.03 8.15 -13.36
C ILE A 32 -11.03 7.74 -12.27
N ASN A 33 -10.95 6.46 -11.86
CA ASN A 33 -10.05 6.10 -10.75
C ASN A 33 -8.66 5.80 -11.28
N LEU A 34 -7.76 6.77 -11.16
CA LEU A 34 -6.34 6.55 -11.40
C LEU A 34 -5.76 5.75 -10.23
N VAL A 35 -5.09 4.67 -10.57
CA VAL A 35 -4.33 3.84 -9.64
C VAL A 35 -2.94 3.67 -10.21
N THR A 36 -1.94 3.91 -9.38
CA THR A 36 -0.54 3.82 -9.76
C THR A 36 0.07 2.54 -9.20
N GLU A 37 1.23 2.17 -9.72
CA GLU A 37 2.07 1.13 -9.13
C GLU A 37 2.43 1.40 -7.66
N ALA A 38 2.46 2.67 -7.23
CA ALA A 38 2.73 3.04 -5.85
C ALA A 38 1.56 2.65 -4.93
N ASP A 39 0.34 2.91 -5.37
CA ASP A 39 -0.89 2.54 -4.64
C ASP A 39 -0.97 1.01 -4.48
N LEU A 40 -0.75 0.26 -5.57
CA LEU A 40 -0.79 -1.20 -5.56
C LEU A 40 0.30 -1.81 -4.67
N ALA A 41 1.51 -1.27 -4.70
CA ALA A 41 2.62 -1.75 -3.87
C ALA A 41 2.37 -1.47 -2.37
N SER A 42 1.88 -0.26 -2.06
CA SER A 42 1.52 0.14 -0.70
C SER A 42 0.39 -0.73 -0.14
N GLU A 43 -0.70 -0.94 -0.90
CA GLU A 43 -1.81 -1.81 -0.50
C GLU A 43 -1.34 -3.24 -0.24
N LYS A 44 -0.56 -3.81 -1.16
CA LYS A 44 -0.03 -5.17 -1.02
C LYS A 44 0.77 -5.33 0.28
N ALA A 45 1.66 -4.39 0.58
CA ALA A 45 2.48 -4.43 1.80
C ALA A 45 1.63 -4.38 3.08
N ILE A 46 0.60 -3.54 3.11
CA ILE A 46 -0.34 -3.45 4.25
C ILE A 46 -1.09 -4.76 4.44
N VAL A 47 -1.68 -5.30 3.36
CA VAL A 47 -2.49 -6.52 3.39
C VAL A 47 -1.65 -7.72 3.81
N GLU A 48 -0.45 -7.88 3.25
CA GLU A 48 0.47 -8.96 3.62
C GLU A 48 0.84 -8.88 5.10
N ARG A 49 1.18 -7.70 5.61
CA ARG A 49 1.53 -7.50 7.02
C ARG A 49 0.38 -7.79 7.96
N ILE A 50 -0.85 -7.38 7.62
CA ILE A 50 -2.05 -7.70 8.39
C ILE A 50 -2.29 -9.21 8.40
N ARG A 51 -2.23 -9.88 7.25
CA ARG A 51 -2.44 -11.34 7.15
C ARG A 51 -1.38 -12.12 7.92
N SER A 52 -0.12 -11.70 7.87
CA SER A 52 0.96 -12.35 8.62
C SER A 52 0.83 -12.15 10.13
N HIS A 53 0.43 -10.96 10.59
CA HIS A 53 0.34 -10.66 12.03
C HIS A 53 -0.99 -11.11 12.66
N TYR A 54 -2.08 -11.09 11.89
CA TYR A 54 -3.42 -11.51 12.31
C TYR A 54 -3.98 -12.59 11.35
N PRO A 55 -3.49 -13.83 11.41
CA PRO A 55 -3.84 -14.89 10.46
C PRO A 55 -5.32 -15.34 10.50
N ARG A 56 -6.09 -14.86 11.48
CA ARG A 56 -7.54 -15.13 11.62
C ARG A 56 -8.42 -13.94 11.19
N HIS A 57 -7.82 -12.85 10.70
CA HIS A 57 -8.53 -11.68 10.19
C HIS A 57 -8.83 -11.87 8.69
N SER A 58 -10.10 -11.66 8.30
CA SER A 58 -10.62 -11.86 6.94
C SER A 58 -10.87 -10.54 6.22
#